data_AF-A0AAW1ZNJ5-F1
#
_entry.id   AF-A0AAW1ZNJ5-F1
#
_cell.length_a   1.000
_cell.length_b   1.000
_cell.length_c   1.000
_cell.angle_alpha   90.00
_cell.angle_beta   90.00
_cell.angle_gamma   90.00
#
_symmetry.space_group_name_H-M   'P 1'
#
loop_
_entity.id
_entity.type
_entity.pdbx_description
1 polymer ?
#
loop_
_entity_poly.entity_id
_entity_poly.type
_entity_poly.pdbx_seq_one_letter_code
_entity_poly.pdbx_strand_id
1 'polypeptide(L)'
;MMRVLTFWTAVCVFSAGVRCFPLPDEKRTADCDLEDARGCDPQKTDDNLNAQERHEGLLRELQELAEHEKERESKYSRETDEYELNDTWEEEEEDDEDEDEEEAMKNKEQKERDLDEEIRETEIQRRQDEELEELLKELKRKQLEKKRTKSEEEEEEKRKSELELMVEKEKVEKELKELMAEQMNDTAGWSKQKEKEEKQEELQELVRKMERVKEEESPEKEPQQKREMENASDEATRQFERDGEEEEDRQREEEEDEDEELLEIEAELRKVAAQLHELRRG
;
A
#
# COMPACT_ATOMS: atom_id res chain seq x y z
N MET A 1 -19.22 31.12 -37.78
CA MET A 1 -18.64 30.06 -38.65
C MET A 1 -18.36 28.88 -37.72
N MET A 2 -19.23 27.87 -37.71
CA MET A 2 -19.00 26.55 -38.34
C MET A 2 -17.85 25.78 -37.65
N ARG A 3 -17.98 24.58 -37.07
CA ARG A 3 -18.88 23.45 -37.35
C ARG A 3 -19.08 22.54 -36.13
N VAL A 4 -20.30 22.03 -36.03
CA VAL A 4 -20.73 20.83 -35.30
C VAL A 4 -20.14 19.60 -35.99
N LEU A 5 -19.57 18.65 -35.25
CA LEU A 5 -19.46 17.25 -35.67
C LEU A 5 -19.66 16.32 -34.47
N THR A 6 -20.88 15.79 -34.42
CA THR A 6 -21.38 14.68 -33.61
C THR A 6 -20.83 13.35 -34.14
N PHE A 7 -20.36 12.47 -33.26
CA PHE A 7 -20.17 11.05 -33.56
C PHE A 7 -20.95 10.22 -32.53
N TRP A 8 -22.13 9.75 -32.93
CA TRP A 8 -22.86 8.66 -32.29
C TRP A 8 -22.80 7.47 -33.24
N THR A 9 -22.22 6.36 -32.80
CA THR A 9 -22.14 5.12 -33.57
C THR A 9 -23.23 4.15 -33.10
N ALA A 10 -24.18 3.92 -34.00
CA ALA A 10 -24.84 2.66 -34.33
C ALA A 10 -25.06 1.62 -33.21
N VAL A 11 -26.30 1.51 -32.74
CA VAL A 11 -26.87 0.26 -32.20
C VAL A 11 -27.79 -0.33 -33.26
N CYS A 12 -27.50 -1.59 -33.61
CA CYS A 12 -28.16 -2.38 -34.63
C CYS A 12 -29.63 -2.67 -34.30
N VAL A 13 -30.52 -2.36 -35.25
CA VAL A 13 -31.91 -2.84 -35.28
C VAL A 13 -31.90 -4.24 -35.89
N PHE A 14 -32.16 -5.27 -35.08
CA PHE A 14 -32.58 -6.58 -35.56
C PHE A 14 -34.11 -6.63 -35.57
N SER A 15 -34.71 -6.51 -36.75
CA SER A 15 -36.11 -6.86 -37.00
C SER A 15 -36.24 -7.64 -38.31
N ALA A 16 -35.80 -8.89 -38.28
CA ALA A 16 -36.43 -9.95 -39.06
C ALA A 16 -37.77 -10.26 -38.38
N GLY A 17 -38.91 -10.46 -39.03
CA GLY A 17 -39.23 -10.66 -40.43
C GLY A 17 -40.53 -11.46 -40.42
N VAL A 18 -41.67 -10.81 -40.67
CA VAL A 18 -42.95 -11.51 -40.87
C VAL A 18 -43.60 -10.90 -42.11
N ARG A 19 -43.40 -11.55 -43.26
CA ARG A 19 -44.21 -11.32 -44.45
C ARG A 19 -45.27 -12.41 -44.50
N CYS A 20 -46.53 -12.04 -44.29
CA CYS A 20 -47.67 -12.88 -44.65
C CYS A 20 -47.70 -13.09 -46.17
N PHE A 21 -47.86 -14.34 -46.59
CA PHE A 21 -48.21 -14.72 -47.96
C PHE A 21 -49.56 -15.48 -47.92
N PRO A 22 -50.54 -15.16 -48.78
CA PRO A 22 -51.86 -15.78 -48.72
C PRO A 22 -51.90 -17.12 -49.47
N LEU A 23 -52.64 -18.09 -48.90
CA LEU A 23 -53.05 -19.36 -49.51
C LEU A 23 -54.03 -19.11 -50.66
N PRO A 24 -53.88 -19.76 -51.83
CA PRO A 24 -54.97 -19.91 -52.79
C PRO A 24 -55.78 -21.18 -52.53
N ASP A 25 -57.08 -20.98 -52.60
CA ASP A 25 -58.20 -21.92 -52.60
C ASP A 25 -58.25 -22.67 -53.95
N GLU A 26 -58.25 -24.00 -53.97
CA GLU A 26 -58.69 -24.74 -55.16
C GLU A 26 -59.21 -26.15 -54.83
N LYS A 27 -60.52 -26.31 -55.01
CA LYS A 27 -61.24 -27.58 -55.09
C LYS A 27 -60.63 -28.47 -56.18
N ARG A 28 -60.20 -29.68 -55.81
CA ARG A 28 -60.13 -30.80 -56.75
C ARG A 28 -60.95 -31.96 -56.22
N THR A 29 -61.97 -32.27 -57.01
CA THR A 29 -62.70 -33.53 -57.05
C THR A 29 -61.72 -34.70 -56.99
N ALA A 30 -61.72 -35.43 -55.88
CA ALA A 30 -61.05 -36.71 -55.78
C ALA A 30 -62.05 -37.80 -56.17
N ASP A 31 -61.66 -38.61 -57.14
CA ASP A 31 -62.28 -39.85 -57.54
C ASP A 31 -62.59 -40.74 -56.32
N CYS A 32 -63.84 -41.18 -56.21
CA CYS A 32 -64.23 -42.26 -55.31
C CYS A 32 -63.94 -43.59 -56.01
N ASP A 33 -62.67 -43.98 -56.07
CA ASP A 33 -62.30 -45.39 -56.19
C ASP A 33 -62.07 -45.92 -54.77
N LEU A 34 -63.09 -46.55 -54.20
CA LEU A 34 -62.90 -47.43 -53.05
C LEU A 34 -63.67 -48.72 -53.27
N GLU A 35 -62.91 -49.72 -53.68
CA GLU A 35 -63.23 -51.13 -53.48
C GLU A 35 -63.56 -51.38 -52.01
N ASP A 36 -64.85 -51.40 -51.69
CA ASP A 36 -65.45 -52.31 -50.71
C ASP A 36 -66.98 -52.17 -50.81
N ALA A 37 -67.53 -52.69 -51.91
CA ALA A 37 -68.94 -53.05 -52.00
C ALA A 37 -69.21 -54.30 -51.14
N ARG A 38 -68.91 -54.24 -49.83
CA ARG A 38 -69.28 -55.25 -48.85
C ARG A 38 -70.37 -54.68 -47.96
N GLY A 39 -71.61 -55.09 -48.22
CA GLY A 39 -72.64 -55.04 -47.18
C GLY A 39 -73.94 -54.30 -47.49
N CYS A 40 -74.32 -54.08 -48.76
CA CYS A 40 -75.74 -53.88 -49.07
C CYS A 40 -76.40 -55.26 -49.24
N ASP A 41 -76.51 -55.99 -48.14
CA ASP A 41 -77.40 -57.15 -48.06
C ASP A 41 -78.82 -56.57 -47.93
N PRO A 42 -79.72 -56.74 -48.92
CA PRO A 42 -81.10 -56.34 -48.73
C PRO A 42 -81.68 -57.34 -47.71
N GLN A 43 -81.67 -56.95 -46.44
CA GLN A 43 -82.44 -57.67 -45.43
C GLN A 43 -83.87 -57.76 -45.95
N LYS A 44 -84.28 -59.00 -46.27
CA LYS A 44 -85.68 -59.36 -46.45
C LYS A 44 -86.39 -58.97 -45.15
N THR A 45 -87.04 -57.83 -45.17
CA THR A 45 -88.06 -57.55 -44.17
C THR A 45 -89.26 -58.41 -44.55
N ASP A 46 -89.80 -59.15 -43.58
CA ASP A 46 -91.07 -59.85 -43.72
C ASP A 46 -92.13 -58.84 -44.17
N ASP A 47 -92.52 -58.91 -45.45
CA ASP A 47 -93.53 -58.06 -46.08
C ASP A 47 -94.91 -58.42 -45.54
N ASN A 48 -95.25 -57.91 -44.35
CA ASN A 48 -96.64 -57.82 -43.90
C ASN A 48 -96.93 -56.57 -43.06
N LEU A 49 -96.07 -55.54 -43.16
CA LEU A 49 -96.30 -54.24 -42.55
C LEU A 49 -96.81 -53.25 -43.60
N ASN A 50 -97.87 -52.53 -43.25
CA ASN A 50 -98.47 -51.50 -44.10
C ASN A 50 -97.42 -50.42 -44.40
N ALA A 51 -97.48 -49.77 -45.57
CA ALA A 51 -96.55 -48.70 -45.94
C ALA A 51 -96.51 -47.58 -44.88
N GLN A 52 -97.63 -47.36 -44.19
CA GLN A 52 -97.72 -46.45 -43.05
C GLN A 52 -96.89 -46.91 -41.84
N GLU A 53 -96.91 -48.18 -41.47
CA GLU A 53 -96.13 -48.71 -40.34
C GLU A 53 -94.63 -48.66 -40.63
N ARG A 54 -94.23 -48.87 -41.89
CA ARG A 54 -92.83 -48.66 -42.33
C ARG A 54 -92.40 -47.20 -42.23
N HIS A 55 -93.28 -46.28 -42.62
CA HIS A 55 -93.02 -44.85 -42.49
C HIS A 55 -92.96 -44.41 -41.02
N GLU A 56 -93.84 -44.94 -40.17
CA GLU A 56 -93.81 -44.69 -38.72
C GLU A 56 -92.57 -45.28 -38.05
N GLY A 57 -92.09 -46.45 -38.49
CA GLY A 57 -90.83 -47.05 -38.06
C GLY A 57 -89.63 -46.17 -38.44
N LEU A 58 -89.55 -45.74 -39.71
CA LEU A 58 -88.48 -44.85 -40.18
C LEU A 58 -88.48 -43.50 -39.46
N LEU A 59 -89.65 -42.92 -39.17
CA LEU A 59 -89.73 -41.68 -38.38
C LEU A 59 -89.21 -41.87 -36.95
N ARG A 60 -89.49 -43.03 -36.34
CA ARG A 60 -88.99 -43.35 -35.00
C ARG A 60 -87.48 -43.52 -34.99
N GLU A 61 -86.93 -44.24 -35.97
CA GLU A 61 -85.48 -44.39 -36.14
C GLU A 61 -84.80 -43.04 -36.40
N LEU A 62 -85.36 -42.19 -37.25
CA LEU A 62 -84.84 -40.84 -37.49
C LEU A 62 -84.90 -39.97 -36.24
N GLN A 63 -85.94 -40.10 -35.42
CA GLN A 63 -86.04 -39.37 -34.17
C GLN A 63 -84.98 -39.87 -33.16
N GLU A 64 -84.79 -41.18 -33.05
CA GLU A 64 -83.76 -41.77 -32.19
C GLU A 64 -82.34 -41.39 -32.63
N LEU A 65 -82.06 -41.41 -33.94
CA LEU A 65 -80.79 -40.95 -34.52
C LEU A 65 -80.56 -39.45 -34.28
N ALA A 66 -81.60 -38.62 -34.39
CA ALA A 66 -81.51 -37.20 -34.09
C ALA A 66 -81.24 -36.93 -32.61
N GLU A 67 -81.85 -37.69 -31.70
CA GLU A 67 -81.59 -37.61 -30.26
C GLU A 67 -80.17 -38.07 -29.92
N HIS A 68 -79.69 -39.17 -30.53
CA HIS A 68 -78.34 -39.68 -30.34
C HIS A 68 -77.26 -38.74 -30.89
N GLU A 69 -77.46 -38.14 -32.07
CA GLU A 69 -76.56 -37.11 -32.60
C GLU A 69 -76.53 -35.88 -31.69
N LYS A 70 -77.69 -35.42 -31.21
CA LYS A 70 -77.78 -34.30 -30.27
C LYS A 70 -77.08 -34.59 -28.94
N GLU A 71 -77.18 -35.80 -28.42
CA GLU A 71 -76.46 -36.21 -27.21
C GLU A 71 -74.95 -36.27 -27.46
N ARG A 72 -74.54 -36.79 -28.62
CA ARG A 72 -73.13 -36.80 -29.04
C ARG A 72 -72.59 -35.39 -29.19
N GLU A 73 -73.30 -34.49 -29.86
CA GLU A 73 -72.95 -33.07 -29.96
C GLU A 73 -72.91 -32.41 -28.58
N SER A 74 -73.91 -32.65 -27.72
CA SER A 74 -73.92 -32.10 -26.35
C SER A 74 -72.74 -32.60 -25.52
N LYS A 75 -72.31 -33.85 -25.71
CA LYS A 75 -71.13 -34.40 -25.04
C LYS A 75 -69.84 -33.79 -25.59
N TYR A 76 -69.72 -33.62 -26.90
CA TYR A 76 -68.59 -32.94 -27.53
C TYR A 76 -68.52 -31.46 -27.13
N SER A 77 -69.65 -30.75 -27.09
CA SER A 77 -69.73 -29.39 -26.57
C SER A 77 -69.32 -29.35 -25.12
N ARG A 78 -69.84 -30.25 -24.27
CA ARG A 78 -69.44 -30.31 -22.85
C ARG A 78 -67.95 -30.63 -22.66
N GLU A 79 -67.39 -31.57 -23.42
CA GLU A 79 -65.96 -31.87 -23.38
C GLU A 79 -65.14 -30.66 -23.87
N THR A 80 -65.57 -29.99 -24.94
CA THR A 80 -64.89 -28.79 -25.47
C THR A 80 -64.96 -27.62 -24.48
N ASP A 81 -66.11 -27.39 -23.88
CA ASP A 81 -66.32 -26.39 -22.83
C ASP A 81 -65.51 -26.76 -21.57
N GLU A 82 -65.36 -28.05 -21.24
CA GLU A 82 -64.53 -28.54 -20.12
C GLU A 82 -63.03 -28.38 -20.42
N TYR A 83 -62.58 -28.50 -21.67
CA TYR A 83 -61.21 -28.18 -22.10
C TYR A 83 -60.97 -26.65 -22.15
N GLU A 84 -61.92 -25.85 -22.64
CA GLU A 84 -61.83 -24.37 -22.61
C GLU A 84 -61.92 -23.82 -21.18
N LEU A 85 -62.69 -24.46 -20.29
CA LEU A 85 -62.67 -24.18 -18.85
C LEU A 85 -61.38 -24.65 -18.19
N ASN A 86 -60.76 -25.76 -18.60
CA ASN A 86 -59.49 -26.20 -17.99
C ASN A 86 -58.34 -25.21 -18.26
N ASP A 87 -58.37 -24.47 -19.37
CA ASP A 87 -57.42 -23.37 -19.64
C ASP A 87 -57.79 -22.05 -18.92
N THR A 88 -58.93 -22.00 -18.20
CA THR A 88 -59.44 -20.78 -17.54
C THR A 88 -59.89 -20.99 -16.07
N TRP A 89 -59.77 -22.19 -15.50
CA TRP A 89 -60.17 -22.51 -14.11
C TRP A 89 -59.01 -22.93 -13.21
N GLU A 90 -57.80 -22.43 -13.51
CA GLU A 90 -56.78 -22.19 -12.49
C GLU A 90 -56.89 -20.74 -11.93
N GLU A 91 -58.11 -20.22 -11.77
CA GLU A 91 -58.41 -19.02 -10.99
C GLU A 91 -59.48 -19.39 -9.96
N GLU A 92 -59.04 -19.88 -8.80
CA GLU A 92 -59.66 -19.67 -7.47
C GLU A 92 -58.91 -20.53 -6.43
N GLU A 93 -57.68 -20.13 -6.11
CA GLU A 93 -57.16 -20.08 -4.72
C GLU A 93 -56.42 -18.73 -4.57
N GLU A 94 -57.17 -17.63 -4.65
CA GLU A 94 -56.72 -16.32 -4.14
C GLU A 94 -57.04 -16.27 -2.64
N ASP A 95 -56.05 -16.52 -1.80
CA ASP A 95 -55.83 -15.89 -0.49
C ASP A 95 -54.65 -16.62 0.17
N ASP A 96 -53.43 -16.11 -0.04
CA ASP A 96 -52.28 -16.13 0.91
C ASP A 96 -50.93 -15.74 0.24
N GLU A 97 -50.80 -15.63 -1.09
CA GLU A 97 -49.49 -15.36 -1.75
C GLU A 97 -49.14 -13.86 -1.96
N ASP A 98 -50.11 -12.93 -1.92
CA ASP A 98 -49.85 -11.49 -2.14
C ASP A 98 -49.21 -10.78 -0.92
N GLU A 99 -49.44 -11.26 0.31
CA GLU A 99 -48.79 -10.69 1.51
C GLU A 99 -47.28 -11.00 1.55
N ASP A 100 -46.88 -12.17 1.04
CA ASP A 100 -45.50 -12.63 1.00
C ASP A 100 -44.62 -11.83 0.01
N GLU A 101 -45.18 -11.38 -1.13
CA GLU A 101 -44.45 -10.57 -2.11
C GLU A 101 -44.22 -9.12 -1.64
N GLU A 102 -45.20 -8.50 -0.98
CA GLU A 102 -45.05 -7.15 -0.42
C GLU A 102 -44.00 -7.10 0.71
N GLU A 103 -44.00 -8.11 1.59
CA GLU A 103 -42.98 -8.23 2.64
C GLU A 103 -41.58 -8.46 2.05
N ALA A 104 -41.47 -9.30 1.01
CA ALA A 104 -40.22 -9.52 0.31
C ALA A 104 -39.67 -8.24 -0.34
N MET A 105 -40.55 -7.41 -0.93
CA MET A 105 -40.16 -6.12 -1.52
C MET A 105 -39.70 -5.11 -0.45
N LYS A 106 -40.43 -4.99 0.67
CA LYS A 106 -40.06 -4.13 1.80
C LYS A 106 -38.72 -4.56 2.41
N ASN A 107 -38.48 -5.86 2.55
CA ASN A 107 -37.23 -6.40 3.08
C ASN A 107 -36.05 -6.14 2.13
N LYS A 108 -36.27 -6.26 0.81
CA LYS A 108 -35.27 -5.90 -0.19
C LYS A 108 -34.92 -4.41 -0.16
N GLU A 109 -35.91 -3.52 -0.09
CA GLU A 109 -35.69 -2.07 0.02
C GLU A 109 -34.99 -1.70 1.33
N GLN A 110 -35.31 -2.39 2.43
CA GLN A 110 -34.62 -2.20 3.70
C GLN A 110 -33.15 -2.63 3.60
N LYS A 111 -32.88 -3.79 3.00
CA LYS A 111 -31.51 -4.28 2.77
C LYS A 111 -30.70 -3.35 1.86
N GLU A 112 -31.30 -2.77 0.83
CA GLU A 112 -30.64 -1.78 -0.02
C GLU A 112 -30.29 -0.51 0.77
N ARG A 113 -31.17 -0.04 1.67
CA ARG A 113 -30.88 1.09 2.55
C ARG A 113 -29.76 0.79 3.55
N ASP A 114 -29.75 -0.40 4.13
CA ASP A 114 -28.71 -0.82 5.08
C ASP A 114 -27.33 -0.90 4.37
N LEU A 115 -27.29 -1.42 3.14
CA LEU A 115 -26.06 -1.45 2.33
C LEU A 115 -25.57 -0.04 1.97
N ASP A 116 -26.48 0.87 1.62
CA ASP A 116 -26.14 2.27 1.33
C ASP A 116 -25.61 3.03 2.56
N GLU A 117 -26.05 2.65 3.76
CA GLU A 117 -25.54 3.20 5.01
C GLU A 117 -24.13 2.65 5.31
N GLU A 118 -23.92 1.34 5.16
CA GLU A 118 -22.60 0.69 5.31
C GLU A 118 -21.56 1.28 4.32
N ILE A 119 -21.96 1.53 3.07
CA ILE A 119 -21.09 2.16 2.07
C ILE A 119 -20.71 3.59 2.49
N ARG A 120 -21.65 4.34 3.09
CA ARG A 120 -21.36 5.70 3.58
C ARG A 120 -20.42 5.69 4.78
N GLU A 121 -20.62 4.78 5.72
CA GLU A 121 -19.74 4.62 6.88
C GLU A 121 -18.32 4.25 6.46
N THR A 122 -18.18 3.29 5.55
CA THR A 122 -16.86 2.87 5.03
C THR A 122 -16.16 3.97 4.25
N GLU A 123 -16.88 4.76 3.45
CA GLU A 123 -16.33 5.93 2.75
C GLU A 123 -15.88 7.02 3.73
N ILE A 124 -16.63 7.28 4.80
CA ILE A 124 -16.23 8.22 5.85
C ILE A 124 -14.95 7.73 6.54
N GLN A 125 -14.89 6.44 6.86
CA GLN A 125 -13.72 5.85 7.51
C GLN A 125 -12.47 5.92 6.61
N ARG A 126 -12.62 5.66 5.31
CA ARG A 126 -11.53 5.84 4.33
C ARG A 126 -11.01 7.27 4.30
N ARG A 127 -11.89 8.28 4.34
CA ARG A 127 -11.46 9.68 4.39
C ARG A 127 -10.69 10.01 5.66
N GLN A 128 -11.13 9.50 6.80
CA GLN A 128 -10.42 9.67 8.07
C GLN A 128 -9.03 9.02 8.04
N ASP A 129 -8.92 7.82 7.44
CA ASP A 129 -7.65 7.13 7.29
C ASP A 129 -6.69 7.89 6.34
N GLU A 130 -7.21 8.45 5.25
CA GLU A 130 -6.43 9.29 4.32
C GLU A 130 -5.93 10.58 4.99
N GLU A 131 -6.79 11.28 5.75
CA GLU A 131 -6.41 12.47 6.54
C GLU A 131 -5.36 12.12 7.61
N LEU A 132 -5.51 10.98 8.29
CA LEU A 132 -4.54 10.51 9.28
C LEU A 132 -3.19 10.17 8.65
N GLU A 133 -3.19 9.56 7.47
CA GLU A 133 -1.96 9.26 6.72
C GLU A 133 -1.23 10.55 6.32
N GLU A 134 -1.95 11.58 5.89
CA GLU A 134 -1.38 12.88 5.54
C GLU A 134 -0.74 13.57 6.75
N LEU A 135 -1.44 13.58 7.91
CA LEU A 135 -0.89 14.11 9.16
C LEU A 135 0.37 13.36 9.60
N LEU A 136 0.40 12.04 9.47
CA LEU A 136 1.55 11.22 9.83
C LEU A 136 2.75 11.46 8.90
N LYS A 137 2.51 11.70 7.61
CA LYS A 137 3.55 12.15 6.66
C LYS A 137 4.08 13.53 7.03
N GLU A 138 3.22 14.48 7.41
CA GLU A 138 3.65 15.82 7.82
C GLU A 138 4.49 15.79 9.11
N LEU A 139 4.08 15.00 10.11
CA LEU A 139 4.82 14.80 11.35
C LEU A 139 6.21 14.23 11.10
N LYS A 140 6.33 13.18 10.28
CA LYS A 140 7.63 12.61 9.88
C LYS A 140 8.51 13.64 9.17
N ARG A 141 7.94 14.44 8.27
CA ARG A 141 8.68 15.51 7.58
C ARG A 141 9.19 16.56 8.56
N LYS A 142 8.37 17.00 9.52
CA LYS A 142 8.77 17.97 10.56
C LYS A 142 9.85 17.43 11.47
N GLN A 143 9.77 16.16 11.86
CA GLN A 143 10.84 15.53 12.63
C GLN A 143 12.15 15.47 11.86
N LEU A 144 12.12 15.08 10.57
CA LEU A 144 13.30 15.07 9.72
C LEU A 144 13.91 16.47 9.57
N GLU A 145 13.08 17.49 9.34
CA GLU A 145 13.52 18.88 9.25
C GLU A 145 14.15 19.35 10.56
N LYS A 146 13.54 19.04 11.71
CA LYS A 146 14.09 19.35 13.04
C LYS A 146 15.43 18.66 13.29
N LYS A 147 15.58 17.39 12.87
CA LYS A 147 16.88 16.68 12.98
C LYS A 147 17.95 17.34 12.12
N ARG A 148 17.60 17.78 10.90
CA ARG A 148 18.52 18.50 10.02
C ARG A 148 18.95 19.84 10.61
N THR A 149 18.01 20.64 11.11
CA THR A 149 18.35 21.93 11.74
C THR A 149 19.21 21.75 12.97
N LYS A 150 18.92 20.74 13.81
CA LYS A 150 19.75 20.43 14.99
C LYS A 150 21.18 20.07 14.59
N SER A 151 21.34 19.20 13.58
CA SER A 151 22.66 18.83 13.06
C SER A 151 23.41 20.02 12.44
N GLU A 152 22.72 20.90 11.72
CA GLU A 152 23.32 22.12 11.17
C GLU A 152 23.77 23.08 12.29
N GLU A 153 22.98 23.25 13.35
CA GLU A 153 23.32 24.05 14.53
C GLU A 153 24.55 23.47 15.27
N GLU A 154 24.58 22.15 15.48
CA GLU A 154 25.71 21.45 16.10
C GLU A 154 27.00 21.59 15.25
N GLU A 155 26.91 21.51 13.92
CA GLU A 155 28.04 21.76 13.04
C GLU A 155 28.53 23.21 13.10
N GLU A 156 27.62 24.19 13.13
CA GLU A 156 27.99 25.59 13.28
C GLU A 156 28.67 25.88 14.62
N GLU A 157 28.20 25.26 15.70
CA GLU A 157 28.83 25.34 17.01
C GLU A 157 30.23 24.73 17.00
N LYS A 158 30.39 23.53 16.41
CA LYS A 158 31.71 22.90 16.22
C LYS A 158 32.65 23.82 15.45
N ARG A 159 32.20 24.44 14.35
CA ARG A 159 33.01 25.40 13.57
C ARG A 159 33.38 26.64 14.38
N LYS A 160 32.47 27.18 15.20
CA LYS A 160 32.78 28.32 16.10
C LYS A 160 33.84 27.92 17.13
N SER A 161 33.69 26.76 17.76
CA SER A 161 34.65 26.24 18.73
C SER A 161 36.03 25.99 18.10
N GLU A 162 36.08 25.45 16.88
CA GLU A 162 37.33 25.21 16.13
C GLU A 162 38.04 26.53 15.81
N LEU A 163 37.29 27.56 15.39
CA LEU A 163 37.84 28.89 15.13
C LEU A 163 38.42 29.53 16.40
N GLU A 164 37.72 29.41 17.54
CA GLU A 164 38.21 29.91 18.83
C GLU A 164 39.52 29.21 19.23
N LEU A 165 39.58 27.88 19.11
CA LEU A 165 40.79 27.10 19.38
C LEU A 165 41.95 27.48 18.45
N MET A 166 41.69 27.73 17.16
CA MET A 166 42.74 28.19 16.23
C MET A 166 43.29 29.55 16.63
N VAL A 167 42.42 30.48 17.07
CA VAL A 167 42.85 31.81 17.53
C VAL A 167 43.67 31.71 18.82
N GLU A 168 43.26 30.87 19.76
CA GLU A 168 44.03 30.62 20.99
C GLU A 168 45.37 29.94 20.69
N LYS A 169 45.37 28.93 19.82
CA LYS A 169 46.59 28.27 19.35
C LYS A 169 47.57 29.26 18.72
N GLU A 170 47.09 30.18 17.88
CA GLU A 170 47.95 31.21 17.27
C GLU A 170 48.57 32.15 18.31
N LYS A 171 47.81 32.53 19.35
CA LYS A 171 48.33 33.34 20.47
C LYS A 171 49.42 32.58 21.22
N VAL A 172 49.15 31.33 21.61
CA VAL A 172 50.11 30.47 22.31
C VAL A 172 51.36 30.24 21.46
N GLU A 173 51.22 30.04 20.15
CA GLU A 173 52.36 29.86 19.25
C GLU A 173 53.22 31.13 19.16
N LYS A 174 52.62 32.32 19.18
CA LYS A 174 53.35 33.59 19.22
C LYS A 174 54.10 33.76 20.54
N GLU A 175 53.45 33.51 21.67
CA GLU A 175 54.08 33.56 23.00
C GLU A 175 55.22 32.55 23.10
N LEU A 176 55.03 31.33 22.58
CA LEU A 176 56.08 30.30 22.54
C LEU A 176 57.27 30.73 21.67
N LYS A 177 57.02 31.36 20.52
CA LYS A 177 58.08 31.91 19.65
C LYS A 177 58.84 33.04 20.33
N GLU A 178 58.15 33.90 21.07
CA GLU A 178 58.76 34.98 21.85
C GLU A 178 59.65 34.43 22.97
N LEU A 179 59.13 33.48 23.75
CA LEU A 179 59.90 32.78 24.79
C LEU A 179 61.13 32.05 24.20
N MET A 180 60.99 31.38 23.06
CA MET A 180 62.13 30.77 22.38
C MET A 180 63.14 31.82 21.89
N ALA A 181 62.70 32.98 21.40
CA ALA A 181 63.59 34.06 20.99
C ALA A 181 64.33 34.69 22.18
N GLU A 182 63.65 34.90 23.31
CA GLU A 182 64.27 35.34 24.56
C GLU A 182 65.30 34.33 25.06
N GLN A 183 64.95 33.04 25.10
CA GLN A 183 65.88 31.98 25.51
C GLN A 183 67.11 31.92 24.59
N MET A 184 66.94 32.11 23.27
CA MET A 184 68.05 32.16 22.31
C MET A 184 68.93 33.40 22.53
N ASN A 185 68.35 34.54 22.89
CA ASN A 185 69.11 35.75 23.19
C ASN A 185 69.88 35.62 24.51
N ASP A 186 69.28 35.03 25.54
CA ASP A 186 69.91 34.79 26.85
C ASP A 186 71.02 33.74 26.76
N THR A 187 70.79 32.63 26.05
CA THR A 187 71.82 31.60 25.81
C THR A 187 72.93 32.13 24.90
N ALA A 188 72.62 32.95 23.89
CA ALA A 188 73.63 33.63 23.08
C ALA A 188 74.43 34.67 23.91
N GLY A 189 73.79 35.36 24.85
CA GLY A 189 74.43 36.24 25.80
C GLY A 189 75.38 35.50 26.74
N TRP A 190 74.89 34.41 27.35
CA TRP A 190 75.68 33.53 28.23
C TRP A 190 76.87 32.91 27.49
N SER A 191 76.65 32.36 26.29
CA SER A 191 77.72 31.73 25.49
C SER A 191 78.79 32.75 25.06
N LYS A 192 78.39 33.96 24.63
CA LYS A 192 79.35 35.04 24.32
C LYS A 192 80.11 35.52 25.56
N GLN A 193 79.46 35.55 26.73
CA GLN A 193 80.10 35.90 27.99
C GLN A 193 81.12 34.83 28.40
N LYS A 194 80.72 33.55 28.32
CA LYS A 194 81.58 32.42 28.60
C LYS A 194 82.78 32.34 27.63
N GLU A 195 82.56 32.60 26.34
CA GLU A 195 83.65 32.65 25.34
C GLU A 195 84.63 33.80 25.62
N LYS A 196 84.15 34.96 26.10
CA LYS A 196 85.03 36.07 26.52
C LYS A 196 85.82 35.71 27.77
N GLU A 197 85.21 35.03 28.72
CA GLU A 197 85.84 34.58 29.96
C GLU A 197 86.90 33.51 29.67
N GLU A 198 86.59 32.49 28.86
CA GLU A 198 87.54 31.49 28.37
C GLU A 198 88.69 32.13 27.60
N LYS A 199 88.42 33.10 26.70
CA LYS A 199 89.48 33.85 26.01
C LYS A 199 90.34 34.68 26.97
N GLN A 200 89.75 35.23 28.03
CA GLN A 200 90.48 35.99 29.04
C GLN A 200 91.35 35.07 29.90
N GLU A 201 90.87 33.86 30.22
CA GLU A 201 91.63 32.81 30.88
C GLU A 201 92.75 32.25 29.99
N GLU A 202 92.49 31.99 28.70
CA GLU A 202 93.52 31.61 27.73
C GLU A 202 94.59 32.70 27.59
N LEU A 203 94.19 33.98 27.63
CA LEU A 203 95.14 35.09 27.61
C LEU A 203 96.02 35.10 28.86
N GLN A 204 95.42 34.90 30.04
CA GLN A 204 96.15 34.79 31.30
C GLN A 204 97.04 33.55 31.32
N GLU A 205 96.56 32.42 30.81
CA GLU A 205 97.33 31.19 30.70
C GLU A 205 98.46 31.35 29.69
N LEU A 206 98.27 32.04 28.56
CA LEU A 206 99.31 32.38 27.60
C LEU A 206 100.36 33.31 28.19
N VAL A 207 99.97 34.28 29.04
CA VAL A 207 100.93 35.10 29.82
C VAL A 207 101.70 34.21 30.80
N ARG A 208 101.01 33.34 31.53
CA ARG A 208 101.61 32.36 32.45
C ARG A 208 102.42 31.29 31.72
N LYS A 209 102.12 31.02 30.45
CA LYS A 209 102.82 30.08 29.57
C LYS A 209 103.97 30.76 28.86
N MET A 210 103.95 32.06 28.60
CA MET A 210 105.14 32.83 28.24
C MET A 210 106.11 32.91 29.43
N GLU A 211 105.57 32.96 30.66
CA GLU A 211 106.34 32.84 31.90
C GLU A 211 106.90 31.41 32.08
N ARG A 212 106.11 30.36 31.81
CA ARG A 212 106.54 28.94 31.87
C ARG A 212 107.35 28.44 30.66
N VAL A 213 107.22 29.01 29.46
CA VAL A 213 108.06 28.74 28.27
C VAL A 213 109.42 29.38 28.43
N LYS A 214 109.53 30.37 29.32
CA LYS A 214 110.80 30.79 29.89
C LYS A 214 111.40 29.74 30.84
N GLU A 215 110.62 28.76 31.28
CA GLU A 215 111.00 27.82 32.32
C GLU A 215 111.17 26.38 31.82
N GLU A 216 110.40 25.81 30.87
CA GLU A 216 110.62 24.39 30.53
C GLU A 216 110.04 23.86 29.21
N GLU A 217 110.88 23.03 28.58
CA GLU A 217 110.75 22.21 27.39
C GLU A 217 110.21 20.81 27.75
N SER A 218 109.43 20.16 26.86
CA SER A 218 109.06 18.71 26.80
C SER A 218 107.64 18.24 27.32
N PRO A 219 107.04 17.15 26.76
CA PRO A 219 105.59 17.04 26.43
C PRO A 219 104.79 15.82 26.99
N GLU A 220 103.44 15.87 26.91
CA GLU A 220 102.49 14.88 26.27
C GLU A 220 101.08 14.71 26.93
N LYS A 221 100.04 14.94 26.08
CA LYS A 221 98.78 14.18 25.78
C LYS A 221 97.55 14.09 26.72
N GLU A 222 96.39 14.02 26.05
CA GLU A 222 94.95 14.19 26.39
C GLU A 222 94.13 12.88 26.06
N PRO A 223 92.77 12.80 26.03
CA PRO A 223 91.71 12.97 27.05
C PRO A 223 90.63 11.82 26.99
N GLN A 224 89.50 11.86 27.74
CA GLN A 224 88.19 11.29 27.31
C GLN A 224 87.01 11.59 28.29
N GLN A 225 85.91 12.14 27.76
CA GLN A 225 84.57 12.22 28.36
C GLN A 225 83.56 11.50 27.45
N LYS A 226 82.59 10.75 28.00
CA LYS A 226 81.31 10.37 27.38
C LYS A 226 80.46 9.57 28.37
N ARG A 227 79.19 9.98 28.55
CA ARG A 227 77.95 9.17 28.64
C ARG A 227 76.92 9.90 29.50
N GLU A 228 75.93 10.54 28.89
CA GLU A 228 74.55 10.61 29.41
C GLU A 228 73.62 10.83 28.20
N MET A 229 73.02 9.76 27.69
CA MET A 229 71.91 9.81 26.71
C MET A 229 71.18 8.46 26.73
N GLU A 230 70.31 8.25 27.72
CA GLU A 230 69.46 7.04 27.81
C GLU A 230 68.04 7.32 28.34
N ASN A 231 67.58 8.59 28.39
CA ASN A 231 66.25 8.91 28.96
C ASN A 231 65.22 9.47 27.96
N ALA A 232 65.54 9.54 26.66
CA ALA A 232 64.63 10.14 25.67
C ALA A 232 63.69 9.14 24.97
N SER A 233 63.75 7.84 25.28
CA SER A 233 63.05 6.81 24.51
C SER A 233 61.75 6.30 25.14
N ASP A 234 61.54 6.47 26.45
CA ASP A 234 60.39 5.88 27.16
C ASP A 234 59.15 6.80 27.26
N GLU A 235 59.29 8.08 26.93
CA GLU A 235 58.19 9.06 27.08
C GLU A 235 57.26 9.10 25.85
N ALA A 236 57.76 8.75 24.66
CA ALA A 236 56.95 8.72 23.44
C ALA A 236 55.92 7.59 23.44
N THR A 237 56.25 6.42 24.01
CA THR A 237 55.34 5.26 24.02
C THR A 237 54.16 5.45 24.98
N ARG A 238 54.33 6.24 26.05
CA ARG A 238 53.25 6.55 27.00
C ARG A 238 52.19 7.52 26.47
N GLN A 239 52.54 8.36 25.49
CA GLN A 239 51.57 9.25 24.85
C GLN A 239 50.61 8.49 23.93
N PHE A 240 51.10 7.48 23.20
CA PHE A 240 50.25 6.67 22.32
C PHE A 240 49.28 5.76 23.08
N GLU A 241 49.65 5.26 24.27
CA GLU A 241 48.76 4.44 25.09
C GLU A 241 47.62 5.25 25.70
N ARG A 242 47.87 6.52 26.07
CA ARG A 242 46.85 7.40 26.67
C ARG A 242 45.79 7.87 25.67
N ASP A 243 46.20 8.20 24.44
CA ASP A 243 45.28 8.70 23.42
C ASP A 243 44.29 7.61 22.94
N GLY A 244 44.65 6.32 23.06
CA GLY A 244 43.77 5.20 22.73
C GLY A 244 42.66 4.93 23.75
N GLU A 245 42.96 5.07 25.05
CA GLU A 245 41.97 4.87 26.12
C GLU A 245 40.88 5.96 26.12
N GLU A 246 41.26 7.22 25.81
CA GLU A 246 40.32 8.35 25.78
C GLU A 246 39.37 8.35 24.56
N GLU A 247 39.68 7.64 23.47
CA GLU A 247 38.76 7.46 22.33
C GLU A 247 37.77 6.31 22.54
N GLU A 248 38.18 5.23 23.21
CA GLU A 248 37.28 4.10 23.54
C GLU A 248 36.19 4.52 24.55
N ASP A 249 36.52 5.36 25.53
CA ASP A 249 35.54 5.85 26.51
C ASP A 249 34.46 6.74 25.88
N ARG A 250 34.80 7.57 24.88
CA ARG A 250 33.82 8.43 24.19
C ARG A 250 32.84 7.66 23.32
N GLN A 251 33.30 6.61 22.65
CA GLN A 251 32.42 5.76 21.85
C GLN A 251 31.40 5.03 22.74
N ARG A 252 31.79 4.70 23.97
CA ARG A 252 30.93 4.00 24.92
C ARG A 252 29.82 4.88 25.49
N GLU A 253 30.11 6.16 25.72
CA GLU A 253 29.11 7.15 26.16
C GLU A 253 28.08 7.46 25.05
N GLU A 254 28.52 7.56 23.79
CA GLU A 254 27.61 7.79 22.66
C GLU A 254 26.63 6.62 22.43
N GLU A 255 27.07 5.36 22.62
CA GLU A 255 26.19 4.19 22.51
C GLU A 255 25.14 4.12 23.64
N GLU A 256 25.48 4.53 24.86
CA GLU A 256 24.55 4.54 26.00
C GLU A 256 23.42 5.58 25.82
N ASP A 257 23.72 6.74 25.24
CA ASP A 257 22.74 7.81 24.96
C ASP A 257 21.72 7.39 23.87
N GLU A 258 22.15 6.65 22.84
CA GLU A 258 21.26 6.15 21.78
C GLU A 258 20.24 5.13 22.29
N ASP A 259 20.66 4.27 23.22
CA ASP A 259 19.81 3.26 23.85
C ASP A 259 18.74 3.89 24.76
N GLU A 260 19.06 4.98 25.45
CA GLU A 260 18.07 5.72 26.26
C GLU A 260 17.00 6.40 25.40
N GLU A 261 17.37 7.02 24.27
CA GLU A 261 16.41 7.63 23.34
C GLU A 261 15.46 6.58 22.73
N LEU A 262 15.99 5.40 22.40
CA LEU A 262 15.21 4.27 21.91
C LEU A 262 14.17 3.77 22.93
N LEU A 263 14.53 3.71 24.21
CA LEU A 263 13.63 3.30 25.29
C LEU A 263 12.50 4.31 25.50
N GLU A 264 12.77 5.60 25.38
CA GLU A 264 11.75 6.65 25.51
C GLU A 264 10.73 6.59 24.36
N ILE A 265 11.20 6.39 23.12
CA ILE A 265 10.35 6.21 21.94
C ILE A 265 9.47 4.95 22.09
N GLU A 266 10.01 3.84 22.61
CA GLU A 266 9.22 2.62 22.84
C GLU A 266 8.11 2.86 23.87
N ALA A 267 8.41 3.59 24.95
CA ALA A 267 7.43 3.91 25.98
C ALA A 267 6.28 4.78 25.43
N GLU A 268 6.58 5.75 24.58
CA GLU A 268 5.57 6.57 23.90
C GLU A 268 4.68 5.73 22.98
N LEU A 269 5.26 4.82 22.19
CA LEU A 269 4.51 3.92 21.31
C LEU A 269 3.55 3.02 22.09
N ARG A 270 3.98 2.49 23.25
CA ARG A 270 3.10 1.70 24.13
C ARG A 270 1.93 2.53 24.67
N LYS A 271 2.18 3.80 24.98
CA LYS A 271 1.15 4.73 25.47
C LYS A 271 0.12 5.06 24.41
N VAL A 272 0.56 5.35 23.18
CA VAL A 272 -0.32 5.58 22.02
C VAL A 272 -1.13 4.33 21.69
N ALA A 273 -0.51 3.15 21.73
CA ALA A 273 -1.20 1.89 21.50
C ALA A 273 -2.30 1.64 22.55
N ALA A 274 -2.06 1.97 23.83
CA ALA A 274 -3.06 1.86 24.89
C ALA A 274 -4.26 2.81 24.66
N GLN A 275 -4.00 4.05 24.25
CA GLN A 275 -5.05 5.03 23.93
C GLN A 275 -5.91 4.58 22.73
N LEU A 276 -5.28 4.03 21.69
CA LEU A 276 -6.02 3.44 20.56
C LEU A 276 -6.86 2.24 21.00
N HIS A 277 -6.36 1.42 21.93
CA HIS A 277 -7.11 0.30 22.48
C HIS A 277 -8.32 0.73 23.31
N GLU A 278 -8.25 1.84 24.04
CA GLU A 278 -9.38 2.43 24.75
C GLU A 278 -10.45 2.98 23.79
N LEU A 279 -10.02 3.71 22.75
CA LEU A 279 -10.93 4.24 21.72
C LEU A 279 -11.66 3.14 20.94
N ARG A 280 -11.02 1.97 20.75
CA ARG A 280 -11.62 0.82 20.06
C ARG A 280 -12.56 -0.02 20.92
N ARG A 281 -12.55 0.20 22.25
CA ARG A 281 -13.35 -0.56 23.22
C ARG A 281 -14.51 0.25 23.79
N GLY A 282 -14.59 1.54 23.44
CA GLY A 282 -15.70 2.46 23.74
C GLY A 282 -16.76 2.44 22.65
#